data_AF-A0A2C6BNU3-F1
#
_entry.id   AF-A0A2C6BNU3-F1
#
_cell.length_a   1.000
_cell.length_b   1.000
_cell.length_c   1.000
_cell.angle_alpha   90.00
_cell.angle_beta   90.00
_cell.angle_gamma   90.00
#
_symmetry.space_group_name_H-M   'P 1'
#
loop_
_entity.id
_entity.type
_entity.pdbx_description
1 polymer ?
#
loop_
_entity_poly.entity_id
_entity_poly.type
_entity_poly.pdbx_seq_one_letter_code
_entity_poly.pdbx_strand_id
1 'polypeptide(L)'
;FADYQTKNIIDIVEDRRLNSLTEYFSRFSLEARNNVKYICMDMYSPYISLVKSIFPESEIVLDKFHIVNLVSRAFNQTRISIMNSLKDDSLKRKLKLFWKLLQKYYPDLCQESYYCPSFKYKLSTKQKVDYLLEKSPELDVNFNIYQDILQSIRHNNFKRFENIVKKNLAKKEKVSKQMLVALKSLKKYMKHIENMFKSNITNGLIEGLNNKIKSIKRTAFGYSNFSNFKKRILIQAGIISISA
;
A
#
# COMPACT_ATOMS: atom_id res chain seq x y z
N PHE A 1 17.59 -0.50 -6.91
CA PHE A 1 17.60 0.94 -6.60
C PHE A 1 17.51 1.73 -7.90
N ALA A 2 16.78 2.83 -7.90
CA ALA A 2 16.65 3.70 -9.05
C ALA A 2 16.73 5.14 -8.57
N ASP A 3 17.24 6.01 -9.44
CA ASP A 3 17.22 7.44 -9.21
C ASP A 3 15.84 8.00 -9.58
N TYR A 4 15.27 8.80 -8.68
CA TYR A 4 13.89 9.28 -8.83
C TYR A 4 13.74 10.31 -9.96
N GLN A 5 14.76 11.13 -10.21
CA GLN A 5 14.68 12.22 -11.19
C GLN A 5 14.96 11.72 -12.61
N THR A 6 16.07 11.03 -12.79
CA THR A 6 16.52 10.49 -14.08
C THR A 6 15.73 9.25 -14.51
N LYS A 7 15.02 8.61 -13.57
CA LYS A 7 14.28 7.35 -13.75
C LYS A 7 15.17 6.16 -14.12
N ASN A 8 16.48 6.30 -13.96
CA ASN A 8 17.45 5.28 -14.31
C ASN A 8 17.63 4.26 -13.18
N ILE A 9 17.90 3.01 -13.58
CA ILE A 9 18.29 1.96 -12.64
C ILE A 9 19.72 2.28 -12.16
N ILE A 10 19.90 2.45 -10.86
CA ILE A 10 21.23 2.59 -10.24
C ILE A 10 21.87 1.22 -10.11
N ASP A 11 21.15 0.28 -9.47
CA ASP A 11 21.61 -1.09 -9.37
C ASP A 11 20.47 -2.07 -9.05
N ILE A 12 20.71 -3.35 -9.31
CA ILE A 12 19.88 -4.48 -8.95
C ILE A 12 20.71 -5.39 -8.04
N VAL A 13 20.26 -5.53 -6.80
CA VAL A 13 20.93 -6.32 -5.76
C VAL A 13 20.21 -7.65 -5.59
N GLU A 14 20.98 -8.72 -5.42
CA GLU A 14 20.48 -10.08 -5.27
C GLU A 14 19.72 -10.29 -3.96
N ASP A 15 20.22 -9.65 -2.90
CA ASP A 15 19.79 -9.87 -1.54
C ASP A 15 19.12 -8.64 -0.93
N ARG A 16 18.11 -8.91 -0.10
CA ARG A 16 17.37 -7.92 0.67
C ARG A 16 17.67 -7.97 2.18
N ARG A 17 18.52 -8.90 2.62
CA ARG A 17 18.96 -9.02 4.02
C ARG A 17 19.69 -7.75 4.44
N LEU A 18 19.49 -7.36 5.69
CA LEU A 18 20.01 -6.10 6.23
C LEU A 18 21.54 -6.02 6.09
N ASN A 19 22.27 -7.08 6.44
CA ASN A 19 23.74 -7.10 6.33
C ASN A 19 24.23 -6.86 4.90
N SER A 20 23.62 -7.51 3.91
CA SER A 20 23.97 -7.37 2.50
C SER A 20 23.69 -5.96 1.97
N LEU A 21 22.57 -5.35 2.40
CA LEU A 21 22.25 -3.98 2.04
C LEU A 21 23.18 -2.97 2.74
N THR A 22 23.56 -3.23 3.99
CA THR A 22 24.54 -2.40 4.70
C THR A 22 25.88 -2.42 3.97
N GLU A 23 26.38 -3.60 3.64
CA GLU A 23 27.64 -3.74 2.90
C GLU A 23 27.57 -3.05 1.54
N TYR A 24 26.46 -3.22 0.81
CA TYR A 24 26.24 -2.57 -0.47
C TYR A 24 26.32 -1.04 -0.37
N PHE A 25 25.60 -0.43 0.58
CA PHE A 25 25.58 1.02 0.69
C PHE A 25 26.84 1.62 1.33
N SER A 26 27.58 0.85 2.14
CA SER A 26 28.87 1.28 2.70
C SER A 26 29.95 1.52 1.65
N ARG A 27 29.76 1.05 0.41
CA ARG A 27 30.66 1.32 -0.73
C ARG A 27 30.60 2.77 -1.21
N PHE A 28 29.52 3.48 -0.90
CA PHE A 28 29.38 4.90 -1.21
C PHE A 28 30.00 5.75 -0.09
N SER A 29 30.73 6.81 -0.49
CA SER A 29 31.34 7.75 0.46
C SER A 29 30.30 8.35 1.41
N LEU A 30 30.72 8.72 2.61
CA LEU A 30 29.83 9.36 3.59
C LEU A 30 29.23 10.66 3.02
N GLU A 31 30.02 11.44 2.28
CA GLU A 31 29.57 12.64 1.60
C GLU A 31 28.44 12.36 0.61
N ALA A 32 28.61 11.33 -0.25
CA ALA A 32 27.56 10.93 -1.19
C ALA A 32 26.28 10.49 -0.47
N ARG A 33 26.41 9.78 0.65
CA ARG A 33 25.27 9.34 1.47
C ARG A 33 24.55 10.51 2.15
N ASN A 34 25.29 11.50 2.64
CA ASN A 34 24.71 12.69 3.27
C ASN A 34 24.01 13.61 2.25
N ASN A 35 24.37 13.54 0.98
CA ASN A 35 23.69 14.27 -0.09
C ASN A 35 22.31 13.68 -0.47
N VAL A 36 21.94 12.49 0.04
CA VAL A 36 20.63 11.88 -0.22
C VAL A 36 19.57 12.56 0.65
N LYS A 37 18.71 13.37 0.01
CA LYS A 37 17.65 14.12 0.70
C LYS A 37 16.41 13.29 1.04
N TYR A 38 16.00 12.39 0.14
CA TYR A 38 14.77 11.62 0.30
C TYR A 38 14.98 10.16 -0.09
N ILE A 39 14.37 9.25 0.66
CA ILE A 39 14.31 7.83 0.32
C ILE A 39 12.86 7.36 0.36
N CYS A 40 12.33 6.96 -0.80
CA CYS A 40 11.01 6.37 -0.90
C CYS A 40 11.09 4.84 -0.70
N MET A 41 10.27 4.30 0.19
CA MET A 41 10.26 2.86 0.49
C MET A 41 8.93 2.36 1.06
N ASP A 42 8.83 1.03 1.15
CA ASP A 42 7.73 0.33 1.80
C ASP A 42 7.80 0.46 3.33
N MET A 43 6.69 0.17 4.02
CA MET A 43 6.61 0.14 5.49
C MET A 43 7.29 -1.10 6.11
N TYR A 44 8.60 -1.26 5.89
CA TYR A 44 9.39 -2.38 6.42
C TYR A 44 10.42 -1.91 7.46
N SER A 45 10.24 -2.34 8.71
CA SER A 45 11.04 -1.87 9.85
C SER A 45 12.56 -2.03 9.66
N PRO A 46 13.07 -3.16 9.12
CA PRO A 46 14.51 -3.30 8.87
C PRO A 46 15.07 -2.29 7.86
N TYR A 47 14.31 -1.92 6.82
CA TYR A 47 14.75 -0.89 5.88
C TYR A 47 14.77 0.50 6.50
N ILE A 48 13.78 0.80 7.33
CA ILE A 48 13.75 2.07 8.08
C ILE A 48 14.96 2.17 9.01
N SER A 49 15.31 1.08 9.72
CA SER A 49 16.49 1.04 10.57
C SER A 49 17.79 1.22 9.78
N LEU A 50 17.92 0.51 8.66
CA LEU A 50 19.06 0.62 7.74
C LEU A 50 19.25 2.05 7.23
N VAL A 51 18.17 2.68 6.78
CA VAL A 51 18.26 4.04 6.24
C VAL A 51 18.64 5.05 7.30
N LYS A 52 18.09 4.94 8.52
CA LYS A 52 18.50 5.80 9.62
C LYS A 52 19.97 5.66 10.00
N SER A 53 20.57 4.47 9.84
CA SER A 53 21.99 4.28 10.15
C SER A 53 22.93 4.71 9.02
N ILE A 54 22.52 4.55 7.76
CA ILE A 54 23.40 4.77 6.60
C ILE A 54 23.21 6.16 5.97
N PHE A 55 22.00 6.71 6.01
CA PHE A 55 21.61 7.98 5.38
C PHE A 55 20.97 8.92 6.43
N PRO A 56 21.75 9.45 7.39
CA PRO A 56 21.23 10.18 8.54
C PRO A 56 20.47 11.45 8.17
N GLU A 57 20.90 12.14 7.10
CA GLU A 57 20.30 13.38 6.61
C GLU A 57 19.06 13.17 5.73
N SER A 58 18.72 11.91 5.42
CA SER A 58 17.64 11.59 4.49
C SER A 58 16.26 11.53 5.17
N GLU A 59 15.26 12.12 4.52
CA GLU A 59 13.86 11.95 4.90
C GLU A 59 13.27 10.68 4.26
N ILE A 60 12.79 9.78 5.11
CA ILE A 60 12.05 8.59 4.66
C ILE A 60 10.63 9.00 4.26
N VAL A 61 10.25 8.65 3.03
CA VAL A 61 8.93 8.83 2.45
C VAL A 61 8.30 7.46 2.25
N LEU A 62 7.16 7.20 2.90
CA LEU A 62 6.45 5.93 2.71
C LEU A 62 5.58 5.95 1.46
N ASP A 63 5.44 4.79 0.83
CA ASP A 63 4.54 4.64 -0.30
C ASP A 63 3.04 4.65 0.11
N LYS A 64 2.27 5.51 -0.57
CA LYS A 64 0.81 5.64 -0.43
C LYS A 64 0.10 4.31 -0.64
N PHE A 65 0.53 3.50 -1.61
CA PHE A 65 -0.13 2.23 -1.93
C PHE A 65 -0.08 1.26 -0.74
N HIS A 66 1.07 1.18 -0.06
CA HIS A 66 1.23 0.29 1.09
C HIS A 66 0.35 0.69 2.28
N ILE A 67 0.12 1.99 2.48
CA ILE A 67 -0.81 2.51 3.50
C ILE A 67 -2.25 2.14 3.16
N VAL A 68 -2.69 2.42 1.93
CA VAL A 68 -4.03 2.09 1.43
C VAL A 68 -4.30 0.59 1.53
N ASN A 69 -3.34 -0.22 1.11
CA ASN A 69 -3.43 -1.67 1.14
C ASN A 69 -3.48 -2.21 2.59
N LEU A 70 -2.74 -1.61 3.52
CA LEU A 70 -2.80 -1.98 4.95
C LEU A 70 -4.22 -1.84 5.51
N VAL A 71 -4.85 -0.68 5.32
CA VAL A 71 -6.20 -0.42 5.85
C VAL A 71 -7.29 -1.19 5.10
N SER A 72 -7.15 -1.33 3.77
CA SER A 72 -8.07 -2.13 2.95
C SER A 72 -8.06 -3.61 3.34
N ARG A 73 -6.87 -4.17 3.61
CA ARG A 73 -6.76 -5.56 4.11
C ARG A 73 -7.38 -5.72 5.48
N ALA A 74 -7.12 -4.78 6.39
CA ALA A 74 -7.71 -4.82 7.72
C ALA A 74 -9.24 -4.79 7.67
N PHE A 75 -9.82 -3.87 6.89
CA PHE A 75 -11.26 -3.78 6.70
C PHE A 75 -11.84 -5.05 6.05
N ASN A 76 -11.20 -5.60 5.01
CA ASN A 76 -11.68 -6.84 4.39
C ASN A 76 -11.61 -8.04 5.35
N GLN A 77 -10.59 -8.12 6.21
CA GLN A 77 -10.55 -9.14 7.26
C GLN A 77 -11.68 -8.97 8.27
N THR A 78 -12.01 -7.73 8.67
CA THR A 78 -13.18 -7.42 9.50
C THR A 78 -14.47 -7.89 8.84
N ARG A 79 -14.68 -7.54 7.56
CA ARG A 79 -15.83 -7.98 6.79
C ARG A 79 -15.94 -9.51 6.74
N ILE A 80 -14.84 -10.23 6.53
CA ILE A 80 -14.81 -11.70 6.54
C ILE A 80 -15.18 -12.24 7.92
N SER A 81 -14.64 -11.66 8.99
CA SER A 81 -14.95 -12.04 10.37
C SER A 81 -16.44 -11.90 10.68
N ILE A 82 -17.03 -10.75 10.33
CA ILE A 82 -18.47 -10.49 10.49
C ILE A 82 -19.28 -11.45 9.64
N MET A 83 -18.93 -11.61 8.36
CA MET A 83 -19.62 -12.52 7.44
C MET A 83 -19.66 -13.97 7.95
N ASN A 84 -18.60 -14.42 8.62
CA ASN A 84 -18.51 -15.78 9.16
C ASN A 84 -19.27 -15.95 10.49
N SER A 85 -19.52 -14.89 11.25
CA SER A 85 -20.30 -14.94 12.49
C SER A 85 -21.81 -14.81 12.27
N LEU A 86 -22.25 -14.36 11.08
CA LEU A 86 -23.66 -14.21 10.75
C LEU A 86 -24.37 -15.55 10.58
N LYS A 87 -25.57 -15.65 11.18
CA LYS A 87 -26.53 -16.75 10.94
C LYS A 87 -27.42 -16.51 9.72
N ASP A 88 -27.59 -15.26 9.29
CA ASP A 88 -28.38 -14.92 8.09
C ASP A 88 -27.59 -15.21 6.81
N ASP A 89 -27.94 -16.32 6.15
CA ASP A 89 -27.33 -16.75 4.89
C ASP A 89 -27.55 -15.78 3.73
N SER A 90 -28.67 -15.04 3.73
CA SER A 90 -28.96 -14.02 2.71
C SER A 90 -27.99 -12.87 2.84
N LEU A 91 -27.80 -12.35 4.05
CA LEU A 91 -26.84 -11.28 4.32
C LEU A 91 -25.39 -11.73 4.08
N LYS A 92 -25.03 -12.94 4.52
CA LYS A 92 -23.72 -13.55 4.27
C LYS A 92 -23.39 -13.62 2.78
N ARG A 93 -24.35 -14.08 1.96
CA ARG A 93 -24.21 -14.13 0.50
C ARG A 93 -24.03 -12.75 -0.10
N LYS A 94 -24.78 -11.74 0.35
CA LYS A 94 -24.65 -10.35 -0.13
C LYS A 94 -23.30 -9.75 0.25
N LEU A 95 -22.81 -9.95 1.48
CA LEU A 95 -21.46 -9.53 1.91
C LEU A 95 -20.35 -10.18 1.09
N LYS A 96 -20.53 -11.45 0.70
CA LYS A 96 -19.61 -12.17 -0.19
C LYS A 96 -19.70 -11.68 -1.63
N LEU A 97 -20.89 -11.35 -2.13
CA LEU A 97 -21.09 -10.93 -3.52
C LEU A 97 -20.58 -9.51 -3.77
N PHE A 98 -20.86 -8.59 -2.84
CA PHE A 98 -20.60 -7.16 -3.00
C PHE A 98 -19.31 -6.67 -2.33
N TRP A 99 -18.43 -7.57 -1.88
CA TRP A 99 -17.19 -7.21 -1.18
C TRP A 99 -16.30 -6.23 -1.95
N LYS A 100 -16.27 -6.32 -3.28
CA LYS A 100 -15.50 -5.38 -4.12
C LYS A 100 -16.06 -3.96 -4.09
N LEU A 101 -17.38 -3.81 -3.93
CA LEU A 101 -17.99 -2.48 -3.80
C LEU A 101 -17.57 -1.81 -2.49
N LEU A 102 -17.50 -2.59 -1.41
CA LEU A 102 -17.01 -2.11 -0.10
C LEU A 102 -15.53 -1.69 -0.12
N GLN A 103 -14.76 -2.14 -1.10
CA GLN A 103 -13.33 -1.79 -1.27
C GLN A 103 -13.12 -0.60 -2.21
N LYS A 104 -14.18 -0.10 -2.86
CA LYS A 104 -14.08 1.10 -3.70
C LYS A 104 -14.15 2.35 -2.83
N TYR A 105 -13.63 3.45 -3.37
CA TYR A 105 -13.85 4.76 -2.77
C TYR A 105 -15.33 5.12 -2.91
N TYR A 106 -15.99 5.38 -1.79
CA TYR A 106 -17.44 5.50 -1.72
C TYR A 106 -18.02 6.61 -2.61
N PRO A 107 -17.41 7.83 -2.69
CA PRO A 107 -17.84 8.85 -3.63
C PRO A 107 -17.80 8.46 -5.11
N ASP A 108 -16.96 7.49 -5.49
CA ASP A 108 -16.85 7.01 -6.88
C ASP A 108 -17.92 5.95 -7.22
N LEU A 109 -18.81 5.60 -6.28
CA LEU A 109 -19.87 4.62 -6.53
C LEU A 109 -21.00 5.22 -7.37
N CYS A 110 -21.42 4.47 -8.38
CA CYS A 110 -22.54 4.82 -9.25
C CYS A 110 -23.85 4.90 -8.46
N GLN A 111 -24.59 5.98 -8.70
CA GLN A 111 -25.89 6.29 -8.08
C GLN A 111 -27.08 5.84 -8.93
N GLU A 112 -26.87 5.49 -10.20
CA GLU A 112 -27.94 5.00 -11.06
C GLU A 112 -28.38 3.60 -10.63
N SER A 113 -29.70 3.44 -10.50
CA SER A 113 -30.30 2.19 -10.04
C SER A 113 -30.50 1.22 -11.19
N TYR A 114 -30.04 -0.02 -11.02
CA TYR A 114 -30.25 -1.11 -11.95
C TYR A 114 -30.78 -2.34 -11.23
N TYR A 115 -31.49 -3.20 -11.95
CA TYR A 115 -32.10 -4.39 -11.37
C TYR A 115 -31.03 -5.30 -10.76
N CYS A 116 -31.21 -5.68 -9.50
CA CYS A 116 -30.26 -6.51 -8.79
C CYS A 116 -30.92 -7.84 -8.35
N PRO A 117 -30.58 -8.97 -8.98
CA PRO A 117 -31.22 -10.25 -8.69
C PRO A 117 -31.16 -10.69 -7.21
N SER A 118 -30.06 -10.41 -6.50
CA SER A 118 -29.92 -10.76 -5.09
C SER A 118 -30.83 -9.95 -4.15
N PHE A 119 -31.37 -8.84 -4.63
CA PHE A 119 -32.31 -7.98 -3.91
C PHE A 119 -33.73 -8.04 -4.48
N LYS A 120 -33.92 -8.48 -5.73
CA LYS A 120 -35.20 -8.53 -6.47
C LYS A 120 -35.82 -7.16 -6.76
N TYR A 121 -35.04 -6.08 -6.72
CA TYR A 121 -35.47 -4.74 -7.12
C TYR A 121 -34.28 -3.91 -7.64
N LYS A 122 -34.56 -2.70 -8.15
CA LYS A 122 -33.53 -1.79 -8.69
C LYS A 122 -32.78 -1.09 -7.55
N LEU A 123 -31.45 -1.17 -7.59
CA LEU A 123 -30.54 -0.56 -6.61
C LEU A 123 -29.28 -0.06 -7.31
N SER A 124 -28.78 1.09 -6.85
CA SER A 124 -27.48 1.59 -7.26
C SER A 124 -26.35 0.87 -6.52
N THR A 125 -25.10 1.07 -6.96
CA THR A 125 -23.96 0.49 -6.22
C THR A 125 -23.79 1.11 -4.84
N LYS A 126 -24.14 2.38 -4.69
CA LYS A 126 -24.11 3.10 -3.42
C LYS A 126 -25.15 2.54 -2.44
N GLN A 127 -26.40 2.40 -2.88
CA GLN A 127 -27.48 1.82 -2.05
C GLN A 127 -27.19 0.38 -1.61
N LYS A 128 -26.48 -0.42 -2.44
CA LYS A 128 -26.04 -1.77 -2.04
C LYS A 128 -25.02 -1.74 -0.92
N VAL A 129 -24.10 -0.77 -0.94
CA VAL A 129 -23.12 -0.58 0.14
C VAL A 129 -23.85 -0.11 1.39
N ASP A 130 -24.68 0.92 1.30
CA ASP A 130 -25.44 1.48 2.42
C ASP A 130 -26.26 0.38 3.13
N TYR A 131 -27.00 -0.44 2.36
CA TYR A 131 -27.72 -1.60 2.89
C TYR A 131 -26.83 -2.54 3.71
N LEU A 132 -25.58 -2.80 3.29
CA LEU A 132 -24.69 -3.72 4.01
C LEU A 132 -24.15 -3.09 5.30
N LEU A 133 -23.86 -1.78 5.28
CA LEU A 133 -23.37 -1.05 6.44
C LEU A 133 -24.46 -0.94 7.52
N GLU A 134 -25.71 -0.67 7.12
CA GLU A 134 -26.87 -0.60 8.03
C GLU A 134 -27.09 -1.91 8.82
N LYS A 135 -26.71 -3.06 8.26
CA LYS A 135 -26.90 -4.37 8.93
C LYS A 135 -25.83 -4.68 9.97
N SER A 136 -24.74 -3.93 10.04
CA SER A 136 -23.68 -4.18 11.01
C SER A 136 -23.00 -2.87 11.45
N PRO A 137 -23.27 -2.39 12.68
CA PRO A 137 -22.62 -1.20 13.22
C PRO A 137 -21.09 -1.32 13.27
N GLU A 138 -20.57 -2.54 13.50
CA GLU A 138 -19.11 -2.77 13.44
C GLU A 138 -18.59 -2.61 12.01
N LEU A 139 -19.27 -3.16 11.00
CA LEU A 139 -18.86 -3.02 9.61
C LEU A 139 -18.86 -1.54 9.19
N ASP A 140 -19.92 -0.80 9.55
CA ASP A 140 -20.07 0.63 9.25
C ASP A 140 -18.93 1.46 9.84
N VAL A 141 -18.64 1.31 11.14
CA VAL A 141 -17.53 2.05 11.79
C VAL A 141 -16.20 1.76 11.10
N ASN A 142 -15.89 0.49 10.82
CA ASN A 142 -14.62 0.12 10.18
C ASN A 142 -14.55 0.57 8.71
N PHE A 143 -15.69 0.60 8.00
CA PHE A 143 -15.79 1.14 6.66
C PHE A 143 -15.52 2.65 6.66
N ASN A 144 -16.14 3.40 7.57
CA ASN A 144 -15.95 4.84 7.69
C ASN A 144 -14.50 5.20 8.01
N ILE A 145 -13.83 4.48 8.91
CA ILE A 145 -12.38 4.65 9.18
C ILE A 145 -11.56 4.44 7.90
N TYR A 146 -11.85 3.38 7.15
CA TYR A 146 -11.16 3.08 5.90
C TYR A 146 -11.37 4.19 4.86
N GLN A 147 -12.61 4.63 4.63
CA GLN A 147 -12.94 5.68 3.66
C GLN A 147 -12.38 7.05 4.07
N ASP A 148 -12.40 7.38 5.35
CA ASP A 148 -11.82 8.61 5.90
C ASP A 148 -10.31 8.69 5.65
N ILE A 149 -9.61 7.56 5.80
CA ILE A 149 -8.18 7.45 5.49
C ILE A 149 -7.95 7.64 3.99
N LEU A 150 -8.73 6.96 3.13
CA LEU A 150 -8.64 7.12 1.67
C LEU A 150 -8.86 8.58 1.26
N GLN A 151 -9.91 9.21 1.81
CA GLN A 151 -10.25 10.59 1.52
C GLN A 151 -9.13 11.54 1.94
N SER A 152 -8.53 11.31 3.11
CA SER A 152 -7.42 12.13 3.59
C SER A 152 -6.21 12.03 2.64
N ILE A 153 -5.86 10.82 2.17
CA ILE A 153 -4.77 10.62 1.20
C ILE A 153 -5.08 11.28 -0.14
N ARG A 154 -6.30 11.11 -0.67
CA ARG A 154 -6.72 11.70 -1.96
C ARG A 154 -6.66 13.22 -1.97
N HIS A 155 -7.09 13.87 -0.88
CA HIS A 155 -7.07 15.33 -0.77
C HIS A 155 -5.81 15.88 -0.09
N ASN A 156 -4.76 15.06 0.03
CA ASN A 156 -3.50 15.42 0.64
C ASN A 156 -3.61 16.11 2.02
N ASN A 157 -4.56 15.67 2.85
CA ASN A 157 -4.84 16.29 4.16
C ASN A 157 -4.28 15.45 5.32
N PHE A 158 -3.02 15.73 5.68
CA PHE A 158 -2.34 15.05 6.77
C PHE A 158 -2.99 15.27 8.14
N LYS A 159 -3.43 16.50 8.44
CA LYS A 159 -4.08 16.81 9.74
C LYS A 159 -5.32 15.97 9.97
N ARG A 160 -6.15 15.82 8.92
CA ARG A 160 -7.32 14.94 8.95
C ARG A 160 -6.90 13.48 9.18
N PHE A 161 -5.92 12.99 8.40
CA PHE A 161 -5.40 11.63 8.55
C PHE A 161 -4.94 11.34 9.97
N GLU A 162 -4.12 12.22 10.55
CA GLU A 162 -3.57 12.07 11.89
C GLU A 162 -4.69 12.04 12.94
N ASN A 163 -5.66 12.94 12.83
CA ASN A 163 -6.81 13.00 13.74
C ASN A 163 -7.65 11.73 13.69
N ILE A 164 -7.92 11.17 12.50
CA ILE A 164 -8.65 9.90 12.34
C ILE A 164 -7.92 8.77 13.07
N VAL A 165 -6.61 8.64 12.88
CA VAL A 165 -5.80 7.58 13.51
C VAL A 165 -5.82 7.73 15.04
N LYS A 166 -5.56 8.94 15.56
CA LYS A 166 -5.53 9.21 17.00
C LYS A 166 -6.90 8.99 17.66
N LYS A 167 -7.98 9.54 17.07
CA LYS A 167 -9.35 9.43 17.59
C LYS A 167 -9.80 7.98 17.71
N ASN A 168 -9.62 7.18 16.66
CA ASN A 168 -10.09 5.79 16.64
C ASN A 168 -9.26 4.86 17.53
N LEU A 169 -7.97 5.15 17.73
CA LEU A 169 -7.15 4.44 18.71
C LEU A 169 -7.50 4.78 20.16
N ALA A 170 -8.01 5.98 20.43
CA ALA A 170 -8.43 6.41 21.76
C ALA A 170 -9.81 5.83 22.12
N LYS A 171 -10.82 6.02 21.26
CA LYS A 171 -12.20 5.58 21.53
C LYS A 171 -12.35 4.06 21.46
N LYS A 172 -11.76 3.43 20.44
CA LYS A 172 -11.87 1.97 20.13
C LYS A 172 -13.30 1.43 20.05
N GLU A 173 -14.31 2.30 19.97
CA GLU A 173 -15.71 1.91 19.95
C GLU A 173 -16.04 1.20 18.64
N LYS A 174 -16.44 -0.08 18.71
CA LYS A 174 -16.79 -0.92 17.54
C LYS A 174 -15.69 -0.98 16.45
N VAL A 175 -14.44 -0.69 16.82
CA VAL A 175 -13.29 -0.85 15.93
C VAL A 175 -12.78 -2.27 16.05
N SER A 176 -12.65 -2.96 14.92
CA SER A 176 -12.23 -4.35 14.92
C SER A 176 -10.77 -4.51 15.37
N LYS A 177 -10.40 -5.69 15.85
CA LYS A 177 -9.01 -6.01 16.21
C LYS A 177 -8.05 -5.77 15.04
N GLN A 178 -8.46 -6.15 13.83
CA GLN A 178 -7.65 -6.03 12.61
C GLN A 178 -7.41 -4.56 12.26
N MET A 179 -8.46 -3.72 12.33
CA MET A 179 -8.34 -2.29 12.10
C MET A 179 -7.47 -1.63 13.17
N LEU A 180 -7.60 -2.00 14.45
CA LEU A 180 -6.73 -1.50 15.51
C LEU A 180 -5.25 -1.80 15.26
N VAL A 181 -4.90 -2.99 14.75
CA VAL A 181 -3.51 -3.32 14.39
C VAL A 181 -3.01 -2.43 13.23
N ALA A 182 -3.85 -2.20 12.22
CA ALA A 182 -3.52 -1.29 11.13
C ALA A 182 -3.28 0.14 11.65
N LEU A 183 -4.20 0.69 12.46
CA LEU A 183 -4.08 2.02 13.03
C LEU A 183 -2.85 2.17 13.94
N LYS A 184 -2.51 1.15 14.76
CA LYS A 184 -1.27 1.13 15.55
C LYS A 184 -0.03 1.21 14.66
N SER A 185 -0.04 0.50 13.53
CA SER A 185 1.06 0.53 12.56
C SER A 185 1.18 1.92 11.91
N LEU A 186 0.06 2.54 11.54
CA LEU A 186 0.05 3.92 11.02
C LEU A 186 0.57 4.92 12.05
N LYS A 187 0.15 4.79 13.32
CA LYS A 187 0.65 5.62 14.43
C LYS A 187 2.16 5.45 14.60
N LYS A 188 2.68 4.22 14.54
CA LYS A 188 4.13 3.94 14.65
C LYS A 188 4.94 4.68 13.59
N TYR A 189 4.43 4.77 12.37
CA TYR A 189 5.13 5.39 11.23
C TYR A 189 4.67 6.81 10.89
N MET A 190 3.93 7.48 11.79
CA MET A 190 3.27 8.76 11.51
C MET A 190 4.20 9.83 10.93
N LYS A 191 5.42 9.96 11.46
CA LYS A 191 6.44 10.92 10.96
C LYS A 191 6.77 10.68 9.48
N HIS A 192 6.94 9.42 9.07
CA HIS A 192 7.27 9.09 7.68
C HIS A 192 6.06 9.19 6.74
N ILE A 193 4.85 9.00 7.29
CA ILE A 193 3.61 9.25 6.58
C ILE A 193 3.43 10.76 6.36
N GLU A 194 3.77 11.61 7.32
CA GLU A 194 3.75 13.06 7.15
C GLU A 194 4.62 13.50 5.96
N ASN A 195 5.83 12.95 5.84
CA ASN A 195 6.72 13.22 4.72
C ASN A 195 6.11 12.81 3.37
N MET A 196 5.31 11.73 3.34
CA MET A 196 4.55 11.32 2.14
C MET A 196 3.44 12.31 1.76
N PHE A 197 2.82 13.00 2.73
CA PHE A 197 1.86 14.06 2.43
C PHE A 197 2.55 15.35 1.96
N LYS A 198 3.73 15.65 2.49
CA LYS A 198 4.51 16.85 2.13
C LYS A 198 5.22 16.73 0.78
N SER A 199 5.67 15.53 0.43
CA SER A 199 6.43 15.27 -0.79
C SER A 199 5.55 14.78 -1.95
N ASN A 200 5.97 15.06 -3.18
CA ASN A 200 5.40 14.48 -4.39
C ASN A 200 6.11 13.19 -4.82
N ILE A 201 6.93 12.61 -3.94
CA ILE A 201 7.74 11.43 -4.25
C ILE A 201 6.87 10.18 -4.18
N THR A 202 7.04 9.32 -5.17
CA THR A 202 6.25 8.08 -5.32
C THR A 202 7.14 6.90 -5.62
N ASN A 203 6.77 5.73 -5.11
CA ASN A 203 7.47 4.47 -5.42
C ASN A 203 7.09 3.88 -6.79
N GLY A 204 6.18 4.52 -7.53
CA GLY A 204 5.62 4.00 -8.79
C GLY A 204 6.66 3.67 -9.87
N LEU A 205 7.79 4.40 -9.91
CA LEU A 205 8.91 4.08 -10.78
C LEU A 205 9.47 2.68 -10.47
N ILE A 206 9.75 2.41 -9.19
CA ILE A 206 10.28 1.13 -8.72
C ILE A 206 9.25 0.02 -8.95
N GLU A 207 7.96 0.28 -8.72
CA GLU A 207 6.90 -0.68 -9.03
C GLU A 207 6.85 -1.04 -10.51
N GLY A 208 6.94 -0.05 -11.40
CA GLY A 208 6.99 -0.24 -12.85
C GLY A 208 8.21 -1.08 -13.27
N LEU A 209 9.39 -0.75 -12.74
CA LEU A 209 10.61 -1.51 -12.95
C LEU A 209 10.47 -2.96 -12.45
N ASN A 210 9.94 -3.15 -11.23
CA ASN A 210 9.71 -4.47 -10.66
C ASN A 210 8.73 -5.30 -11.50
N ASN A 211 7.68 -4.68 -12.05
CA ASN A 211 6.73 -5.36 -12.93
C ASN A 211 7.38 -5.76 -14.26
N LYS A 212 8.21 -4.89 -14.86
CA LYS A 212 9.00 -5.22 -16.05
C LYS A 212 9.96 -6.39 -15.77
N ILE A 213 10.69 -6.35 -14.66
CA ILE A 213 11.60 -7.43 -14.23
C ILE A 213 10.85 -8.76 -14.04
N LYS A 214 9.68 -8.74 -13.38
CA LYS A 214 8.82 -9.92 -13.23
C LYS A 214 8.37 -10.47 -14.58
N SER A 215 8.07 -9.61 -15.55
CA SER A 215 7.71 -10.02 -16.91
C SER A 215 8.87 -10.73 -17.61
N ILE A 216 10.08 -10.16 -17.54
CA ILE A 216 11.31 -10.76 -18.10
C ILE A 216 11.57 -12.14 -17.50
N LYS A 217 11.43 -12.27 -16.17
CA LYS A 217 11.58 -13.56 -15.48
C LYS A 217 10.55 -14.58 -15.97
N ARG A 218 9.30 -14.16 -16.17
CA ARG A 218 8.21 -15.03 -16.63
C ARG A 218 8.42 -15.52 -18.07
N THR A 219 8.81 -14.62 -18.98
CA THR A 219 9.06 -14.97 -20.39
C THR A 219 10.25 -15.91 -20.57
N ALA A 220 11.20 -15.90 -19.63
CA ALA A 220 12.36 -16.79 -19.64
C ALA A 220 12.15 -18.09 -18.85
N PHE A 221 10.96 -18.31 -18.27
CA PHE A 221 10.67 -19.44 -17.38
C PHE A 221 11.60 -19.55 -16.15
N GLY A 222 12.14 -18.41 -15.71
CA GLY A 222 13.08 -18.34 -14.59
C GLY A 222 14.54 -18.18 -15.02
N TYR A 223 15.42 -18.05 -14.02
CA TYR A 223 16.87 -17.95 -14.19
C TYR A 223 17.52 -18.71 -13.04
N SER A 224 18.53 -19.52 -13.33
CA SER A 224 19.32 -20.26 -12.34
C SER A 224 20.44 -19.42 -11.73
N ASN A 225 20.94 -18.41 -12.46
CA ASN A 225 22.06 -17.56 -12.06
C ASN A 225 21.63 -16.09 -12.03
N PHE A 226 21.83 -15.43 -10.88
CA PHE A 226 21.47 -14.01 -10.70
C PHE A 226 22.25 -13.07 -11.62
N SER A 227 23.53 -13.32 -11.88
CA SER A 227 24.34 -12.52 -12.80
C SER A 227 23.74 -12.53 -14.22
N ASN A 228 23.34 -13.70 -14.72
CA ASN A 228 22.69 -13.82 -16.02
C ASN A 228 21.32 -13.10 -16.04
N PHE A 229 20.56 -13.22 -14.96
CA PHE A 229 19.30 -12.50 -14.81
C PHE A 229 19.50 -10.98 -14.80
N LYS A 230 20.47 -10.49 -14.03
CA LYS A 230 20.84 -9.08 -13.94
C LYS A 230 21.28 -8.55 -15.31
N LYS A 231 22.16 -9.25 -16.02
CA LYS A 231 22.58 -8.90 -17.39
C LYS A 231 21.38 -8.78 -18.33
N ARG A 232 20.45 -9.75 -18.33
CA ARG A 232 19.24 -9.67 -19.14
C ARG A 232 18.41 -8.43 -18.84
N ILE A 233 18.22 -8.10 -17.56
CA ILE A 233 17.47 -6.91 -17.16
C ILE A 233 18.15 -5.64 -17.68
N LEU A 234 19.47 -5.55 -17.53
CA LEU A 234 20.25 -4.38 -17.96
C LEU A 234 20.24 -4.22 -19.49
N ILE A 235 20.28 -5.32 -20.25
CA ILE A 235 20.09 -5.32 -21.71
C ILE A 235 18.69 -4.80 -22.08
N GLN A 236 17.64 -5.31 -21.45
CA GLN A 236 16.26 -4.87 -21.71
C GLN A 236 15.98 -3.42 -21.24
N ALA A 237 16.80 -2.91 -20.34
CA ALA A 237 16.78 -1.52 -19.89
C ALA A 237 17.61 -0.59 -20.80
N GLY A 238 18.36 -1.13 -21.76
CA GLY A 238 19.24 -0.36 -22.65
C GLY A 238 20.52 0.16 -21.98
N ILE A 239 20.88 -0.38 -20.82
CA ILE A 239 22.06 0.03 -20.05
C ILE A 239 23.31 -0.70 -20.54
N ILE A 240 23.14 -1.95 -20.98
CA ILE A 240 24.21 -2.77 -21.56
C ILE A 240 23.81 -3.12 -22.99
N SER A 241 24.71 -2.89 -23.95
CA SER A 241 24.58 -3.36 -25.32
C SER A 241 25.04 -4.80 -25.45
N ILE A 242 24.39 -5.57 -26.32
CA ILE A 242 24.94 -6.84 -26.79
C ILE A 242 25.95 -6.48 -27.87
N SER A 243 27.24 -6.64 -27.61
CA SER A 243 28.25 -6.65 -28.67
C SER A 243 28.03 -7.89 -29.52
N ALA A 244 27.77 -7.69 -30.81
CA ALA A 244 27.71 -8.76 -31.80
C ALA A 244 29.09 -9.39 -32.04
#